data_AF-A0A7J2KLV5-F1
#
_entry.id   AF-A0A7J2KLV5-F1
#
_cell.length_a   1.000
_cell.length_b   1.000
_cell.length_c   1.000
_cell.angle_alpha   90.00
_cell.angle_beta   90.00
_cell.angle_gamma   90.00
#
_symmetry.space_group_name_H-M   'P 1'
#
loop_
_entity.id
_entity.type
_entity.pdbx_description
1 polymer ?
#
loop_
_entity_poly.entity_id
_entity_poly.type
_entity_poly.pdbx_seq_one_letter_code
_entity_poly.pdbx_strand_id
1 'polypeptide(L)'
;MLEENINYLDLFSGIGGFRFGLKQAGFKFKWEGHSEIDKYAESLYHKYFPQSECLGDVRKIIPDGLPRIDIITFGFPCSDLSVAGKRKGLHGERSGLFFEAMRIIKAIRPKIFIFENVKGLLSSNGGRDFVGILREIASIGIYECEWELINSKWFVPQNRERIFFIGHFGGKSSPQVFPLKIGHETYSEDNRQKRQNRLETAYSMCIRGGAKQRYDSETLIQYGASQDMRLSPINGVSQALNAGHYNQPKIIQKTRIRRLTPMECEKLQGFPAKWTEKGIDKNGTEVKISDTQRYKMLGNAVTTNVVKEIGRRLME
;
A
#
# COMPACT_ATOMS: atom_id res chain seq x y z
N MET A 1 2.57 -0.55 26.13
CA MET A 1 3.11 -1.88 25.76
C MET A 1 1.97 -2.74 25.26
N LEU A 2 1.85 -2.92 23.95
CA LEU A 2 0.94 -3.91 23.38
C LEU A 2 1.35 -5.28 23.95
N GLU A 3 0.43 -5.93 24.67
CA GLU A 3 0.62 -7.22 25.35
C GLU A 3 1.21 -8.28 24.42
N GLU A 4 1.93 -9.26 24.96
CA GLU A 4 2.56 -10.37 24.20
C GLU A 4 1.58 -11.28 23.42
N ASN A 5 0.27 -10.97 23.45
CA ASN A 5 -0.80 -11.80 22.91
C ASN A 5 -1.76 -10.98 22.03
N ILE A 6 -1.29 -10.48 20.88
CA ILE A 6 -2.11 -9.73 19.92
C ILE A 6 -2.82 -10.72 18.99
N ASN A 7 -4.14 -10.58 18.86
CA ASN A 7 -4.89 -11.27 17.81
C ASN A 7 -5.08 -10.32 16.61
N TYR A 8 -4.69 -10.77 15.42
CA TYR A 8 -4.57 -9.94 14.22
C TYR A 8 -5.42 -10.47 13.07
N LEU A 9 -6.10 -9.57 12.35
CA LEU A 9 -6.91 -9.90 11.19
C LEU A 9 -6.54 -9.02 9.99
N ASP A 10 -6.11 -9.64 8.89
CA ASP A 10 -5.70 -8.97 7.65
C ASP A 10 -6.77 -9.14 6.56
N LEU A 11 -7.60 -8.12 6.33
CA LEU A 11 -8.65 -8.19 5.30
C LEU A 11 -8.13 -7.67 3.96
N PHE A 12 -8.53 -8.31 2.85
CA PHE A 12 -7.99 -8.03 1.51
C PHE A 12 -6.46 -8.14 1.53
N SER A 13 -5.98 -9.24 2.08
CA SER A 13 -4.61 -9.37 2.57
C SER A 13 -3.56 -9.36 1.45
N GLY A 14 -3.96 -9.70 0.21
CA GLY A 14 -3.07 -9.77 -0.93
C GLY A 14 -1.91 -10.71 -0.66
N ILE A 15 -0.69 -10.19 -0.86
CA ILE A 15 0.55 -10.93 -0.58
C ILE A 15 1.12 -10.66 0.83
N GLY A 16 0.28 -10.15 1.74
CA GLY A 16 0.58 -9.91 3.15
C GLY A 16 1.54 -8.76 3.42
N GLY A 17 1.40 -7.66 2.67
CA GLY A 17 2.22 -6.46 2.88
C GLY A 17 2.01 -5.82 4.25
N PHE A 18 0.77 -5.75 4.73
CA PHE A 18 0.47 -5.25 6.08
C PHE A 18 1.09 -6.13 7.15
N ARG A 19 0.74 -7.42 7.13
CA ARG A 19 1.28 -8.42 8.05
C ARG A 19 2.80 -8.39 8.09
N PHE A 20 3.46 -8.41 6.94
CA PHE A 20 4.92 -8.40 6.86
C PHE A 20 5.53 -7.12 7.46
N GLY A 21 4.98 -5.94 7.14
CA GLY A 21 5.43 -4.67 7.71
C GLY A 21 5.27 -4.60 9.23
N LEU A 22 4.12 -5.02 9.77
CA LEU A 22 3.88 -5.08 11.21
C LEU A 22 4.85 -6.06 11.90
N LYS A 23 5.08 -7.24 11.33
CA LYS A 23 6.09 -8.17 11.87
C LYS A 23 7.49 -7.55 11.89
N GLN A 24 7.87 -6.80 10.84
CA GLN A 24 9.15 -6.09 10.81
C GLN A 24 9.26 -4.96 11.85
N ALA A 25 8.13 -4.40 12.29
CA ALA A 25 8.09 -3.41 13.35
C ALA A 25 8.25 -4.02 14.76
N GLY A 26 8.07 -5.36 14.88
CA GLY A 26 8.21 -6.10 16.13
C GLY A 26 6.93 -6.76 16.63
N PHE A 27 5.82 -6.68 15.88
CA PHE A 27 4.56 -7.28 16.32
C PHE A 27 4.68 -8.80 16.37
N LYS A 28 4.16 -9.38 17.46
CA LYS A 28 4.00 -10.82 17.66
C LYS A 28 2.51 -11.12 17.76
N PHE A 29 2.03 -12.02 16.92
CA PHE A 29 0.62 -12.40 16.88
C PHE A 29 0.43 -13.76 17.51
N LYS A 30 -0.49 -13.85 18.47
CA LYS A 30 -0.90 -15.13 19.08
C LYS A 30 -1.84 -15.89 18.15
N TRP A 31 -2.79 -15.17 17.58
CA TRP A 31 -3.66 -15.65 16.52
C TRP A 31 -3.57 -14.67 15.36
N GLU A 32 -3.51 -15.19 14.14
CA GLU A 32 -3.61 -14.41 12.92
C GLU A 32 -4.59 -15.06 11.96
N GLY A 33 -5.46 -14.25 11.36
CA GLY A 33 -6.37 -14.65 10.29
C GLY A 33 -6.29 -13.67 9.12
N HIS A 34 -6.67 -14.13 7.93
CA HIS A 34 -6.64 -13.31 6.72
C HIS A 34 -7.82 -13.60 5.78
N SER A 35 -8.16 -12.60 4.97
CA SER A 35 -9.20 -12.69 3.94
C SER A 35 -8.63 -12.32 2.57
N GLU A 36 -8.56 -13.30 1.67
CA GLU A 36 -8.13 -13.15 0.29
C GLU A 36 -8.90 -14.12 -0.62
N ILE A 37 -9.25 -13.68 -1.83
CA ILE A 37 -10.02 -14.46 -2.81
C ILE A 37 -9.22 -14.77 -4.08
N ASP A 38 -8.15 -14.01 -4.36
CA ASP A 38 -7.24 -14.28 -5.45
C ASP A 38 -6.35 -15.46 -5.10
N LYS A 39 -6.56 -16.57 -5.82
CA LYS A 39 -5.84 -17.83 -5.60
C LYS A 39 -4.31 -17.70 -5.61
N TYR A 40 -3.74 -16.75 -6.35
CA TYR A 40 -2.28 -16.59 -6.41
C TYR A 40 -1.77 -15.80 -5.22
N ALA A 41 -2.50 -14.75 -4.82
CA ALA A 41 -2.20 -14.01 -3.60
C ALA A 41 -2.30 -14.94 -2.37
N GLU A 42 -3.36 -15.72 -2.30
CA GLU A 42 -3.57 -16.71 -1.24
C GLU A 42 -2.46 -17.78 -1.22
N SER A 43 -2.06 -18.29 -2.39
CA SER A 43 -0.94 -19.26 -2.47
C SER A 43 0.38 -18.71 -1.92
N LEU A 44 0.60 -17.39 -2.02
CA LEU A 44 1.76 -16.73 -1.44
C LEU A 44 1.57 -16.46 0.03
N TYR A 45 0.38 -16.03 0.45
CA TYR A 45 0.06 -15.77 1.85
C TYR A 45 0.27 -17.04 2.69
N HIS A 46 -0.30 -18.16 2.25
CA HIS A 46 -0.15 -19.46 2.91
C HIS A 46 1.32 -19.91 2.96
N LYS A 47 2.11 -19.66 1.91
CA LYS A 47 3.55 -19.98 1.90
C LYS A 47 4.33 -19.28 3.02
N TYR A 48 4.11 -17.98 3.20
CA TYR A 48 4.89 -17.20 4.16
C TYR A 48 4.28 -17.19 5.56
N PHE A 49 2.96 -17.40 5.66
CA PHE A 49 2.18 -17.31 6.88
C PHE A 49 1.26 -18.54 7.05
N PRO A 50 1.80 -19.77 7.06
CA PRO A 50 1.01 -21.00 7.03
C PRO A 50 0.13 -21.20 8.27
N GLN A 51 0.50 -20.59 9.39
CA GLN A 51 -0.27 -20.58 10.64
C GLN A 51 -1.47 -19.61 10.63
N SER A 52 -1.59 -18.75 9.60
CA SER A 52 -2.70 -17.81 9.50
C SER A 52 -3.96 -18.49 9.00
N GLU A 53 -5.07 -18.28 9.71
CA GLU A 53 -6.36 -18.85 9.36
C GLU A 53 -6.95 -18.15 8.12
N CYS A 54 -7.17 -18.90 7.04
CA CYS A 54 -7.76 -18.38 5.82
C CYS A 54 -9.29 -18.31 5.97
N LEU A 55 -9.82 -17.08 6.03
CA LEU A 55 -11.25 -16.80 6.15
C LEU A 55 -11.94 -16.60 4.78
N GLY A 56 -11.16 -16.61 3.70
CA GLY A 56 -11.64 -16.49 2.33
C GLY A 56 -12.33 -15.14 2.05
N ASP A 57 -13.54 -15.19 1.50
CA ASP A 57 -14.30 -14.01 1.08
C ASP A 57 -14.82 -13.20 2.28
N VAL A 58 -14.41 -11.93 2.37
CA VAL A 58 -14.77 -11.00 3.47
C VAL A 58 -16.27 -10.94 3.75
N ARG A 59 -17.11 -11.10 2.71
CA ARG A 59 -18.58 -11.07 2.81
C ARG A 59 -19.14 -12.22 3.63
N LYS A 60 -18.40 -13.32 3.72
CA LYS A 60 -18.80 -14.55 4.42
C LYS A 60 -18.25 -14.62 5.85
N ILE A 61 -17.44 -13.66 6.26
CA ILE A 61 -16.87 -13.63 7.61
C ILE A 61 -17.96 -13.28 8.61
N ILE A 62 -18.15 -14.18 9.58
CA ILE A 62 -19.07 -14.02 10.71
C ILE A 62 -18.23 -13.65 11.95
N PRO A 63 -18.32 -12.40 12.45
CA PRO A 63 -17.50 -11.92 13.56
C PRO A 63 -17.59 -12.75 14.84
N ASP A 64 -18.77 -13.27 15.17
CA ASP A 64 -19.03 -13.98 16.43
C ASP A 64 -18.24 -15.30 16.58
N GLY A 65 -17.77 -15.87 15.46
CA GLY A 65 -16.95 -17.08 15.46
C GLY A 65 -15.45 -16.83 15.60
N LEU A 66 -15.01 -15.56 15.57
CA LEU A 66 -13.60 -15.20 15.66
C LEU A 66 -13.17 -14.97 17.12
N PRO A 67 -11.89 -15.19 17.46
CA PRO A 67 -11.37 -14.73 18.73
C PRO A 67 -11.48 -13.20 18.82
N ARG A 68 -11.39 -12.66 20.04
CA ARG A 68 -11.28 -11.21 20.23
C ARG A 68 -10.10 -10.67 19.42
N ILE A 69 -10.34 -9.82 18.43
CA ILE A 69 -9.27 -9.24 17.59
C ILE A 69 -8.82 -7.90 18.17
N ASP A 70 -7.51 -7.69 18.21
CA ASP A 70 -6.91 -6.43 18.66
C ASP A 70 -6.62 -5.49 17.49
N ILE A 71 -6.15 -6.02 16.36
CA ILE A 71 -5.73 -5.23 15.20
C ILE A 71 -6.37 -5.76 13.93
N ILE A 72 -7.00 -4.85 13.17
CA ILE A 72 -7.50 -5.14 11.82
C ILE A 72 -6.74 -4.28 10.80
N THR A 73 -6.14 -4.88 9.77
CA THR A 73 -5.60 -4.12 8.63
C THR A 73 -6.38 -4.43 7.38
N PHE A 74 -6.49 -3.45 6.47
CA PHE A 74 -7.14 -3.71 5.19
C PHE A 74 -6.74 -2.77 4.05
N GLY A 75 -6.55 -3.34 2.86
CA GLY A 75 -6.32 -2.59 1.61
C GLY A 75 -7.46 -2.86 0.62
N PHE A 76 -8.58 -2.17 0.78
CA PHE A 76 -9.79 -2.51 0.01
C PHE A 76 -9.70 -2.07 -1.47
N PRO A 77 -10.33 -2.79 -2.41
CA PRO A 77 -10.23 -2.50 -3.83
C PRO A 77 -10.68 -1.07 -4.21
N CYS A 78 -9.83 -0.36 -4.93
CA CYS A 78 -10.03 1.03 -5.35
C CYS A 78 -10.55 1.18 -6.81
N SER A 79 -11.02 0.09 -7.44
CA SER A 79 -11.28 0.09 -8.89
C SER A 79 -12.33 1.10 -9.36
N ASP A 80 -13.30 1.49 -8.50
CA ASP A 80 -14.30 2.50 -8.85
C ASP A 80 -13.94 3.94 -8.39
N LEU A 81 -12.82 4.08 -7.67
CA LEU A 81 -12.33 5.31 -7.04
C LEU A 81 -11.07 5.88 -7.73
N SER A 82 -10.51 5.18 -8.72
CA SER A 82 -9.31 5.63 -9.46
C SER A 82 -9.64 6.57 -10.63
N VAL A 83 -8.70 7.46 -10.96
CA VAL A 83 -8.77 8.36 -12.15
C VAL A 83 -8.93 7.58 -13.47
N ALA A 84 -8.52 6.31 -13.50
CA ALA A 84 -8.62 5.41 -14.65
C ALA A 84 -9.93 4.57 -14.69
N GLY A 85 -10.78 4.67 -13.65
CA GLY A 85 -12.04 3.92 -13.53
C GLY A 85 -13.30 4.76 -13.80
N LYS A 86 -14.46 4.11 -13.99
CA LYS A 86 -15.77 4.72 -14.36
C LYS A 86 -16.48 5.49 -13.23
N ARG A 87 -15.76 6.09 -12.27
CA ARG A 87 -16.27 7.00 -11.20
C ARG A 87 -17.65 6.61 -10.62
N LYS A 88 -17.85 5.34 -10.23
CA LYS A 88 -19.10 4.93 -9.56
C LYS A 88 -19.11 5.22 -8.05
N GLY A 89 -17.95 5.57 -7.47
CA GLY A 89 -17.83 5.91 -6.04
C GLY A 89 -18.00 4.73 -5.09
N LEU A 90 -18.21 5.04 -3.81
CA LEU A 90 -18.41 4.05 -2.74
C LEU A 90 -19.65 3.17 -2.89
N HIS A 91 -20.58 3.54 -3.76
CA HIS A 91 -21.78 2.75 -4.08
C HIS A 91 -21.57 1.74 -5.23
N GLY A 92 -20.35 1.63 -5.78
CA GLY A 92 -19.99 0.57 -6.72
C GLY A 92 -19.83 -0.80 -6.05
N GLU A 93 -20.11 -1.90 -6.76
CA GLU A 93 -20.04 -3.28 -6.23
C GLU A 93 -18.70 -3.62 -5.57
N ARG A 94 -17.58 -3.08 -6.07
CA ARG A 94 -16.23 -3.35 -5.53
C ARG A 94 -15.83 -2.37 -4.43
N SER A 95 -16.33 -1.14 -4.48
CA SER A 95 -16.09 -0.13 -3.44
C SER A 95 -16.99 -0.35 -2.21
N GLY A 96 -18.08 -1.10 -2.37
CA GLY A 96 -18.93 -1.57 -1.28
C GLY A 96 -18.21 -2.51 -0.29
N LEU A 97 -17.06 -3.07 -0.67
CA LEU A 97 -16.23 -3.92 0.21
C LEU A 97 -15.67 -3.15 1.41
N PHE A 98 -15.60 -1.82 1.35
CA PHE A 98 -15.34 -1.00 2.53
C PHE A 98 -16.40 -1.22 3.63
N PHE A 99 -17.69 -1.28 3.26
CA PHE A 99 -18.77 -1.49 4.24
C PHE A 99 -18.74 -2.91 4.84
N GLU A 100 -18.23 -3.90 4.11
CA GLU A 100 -18.00 -5.24 4.68
C GLU A 100 -16.89 -5.22 5.74
N ALA A 101 -15.80 -4.49 5.51
CA ALA A 101 -14.79 -4.28 6.55
C ALA A 101 -15.37 -3.53 7.75
N MET A 102 -16.20 -2.50 7.51
CA MET A 102 -16.85 -1.74 8.59
C MET A 102 -17.85 -2.59 9.37
N ARG A 103 -18.61 -3.48 8.71
CA ARG A 103 -19.48 -4.46 9.38
C ARG A 103 -18.70 -5.30 10.39
N ILE A 104 -17.53 -5.80 9.99
CA ILE A 104 -16.65 -6.58 10.85
C ILE A 104 -16.09 -5.70 11.99
N ILE A 105 -15.56 -4.51 11.69
CA ILE A 105 -15.00 -3.59 12.69
C ILE A 105 -16.05 -3.14 13.71
N LYS A 106 -17.30 -2.92 13.30
CA LYS A 106 -18.41 -2.53 14.17
C LYS A 106 -18.80 -3.63 15.15
N ALA A 107 -18.76 -4.89 14.71
CA ALA A 107 -19.04 -6.07 15.54
C ALA A 107 -17.88 -6.37 16.49
N ILE A 108 -16.65 -6.44 15.97
CA ILE A 108 -15.47 -6.87 16.73
C ILE A 108 -14.94 -5.76 17.64
N ARG A 109 -15.02 -4.51 17.20
CA ARG A 109 -14.47 -3.33 17.87
C ARG A 109 -12.99 -3.50 18.25
N PRO A 110 -12.08 -3.75 17.28
CA PRO A 110 -10.66 -3.91 17.56
C PRO A 110 -10.06 -2.70 18.27
N LYS A 111 -8.95 -2.90 18.99
CA LYS A 111 -8.20 -1.80 19.62
C LYS A 111 -7.70 -0.81 18.55
N ILE A 112 -7.29 -1.33 17.40
CA ILE A 112 -6.77 -0.55 16.27
C ILE A 112 -7.32 -1.12 14.96
N PHE A 113 -7.72 -0.25 14.04
CA PHE A 113 -7.78 -0.63 12.63
C PHE A 113 -6.95 0.31 11.76
N ILE A 114 -6.39 -0.23 10.68
CA ILE A 114 -5.56 0.51 9.72
C ILE A 114 -6.03 0.19 8.32
N PHE A 115 -6.21 1.21 7.48
CA PHE A 115 -6.41 0.98 6.06
C PHE A 115 -5.52 1.84 5.17
N GLU A 116 -5.28 1.33 3.97
CA GLU A 116 -4.57 2.04 2.90
C GLU A 116 -5.48 2.17 1.67
N ASN A 117 -5.42 3.33 1.02
CA ASN A 117 -6.02 3.51 -0.29
C ASN A 117 -5.25 4.53 -1.16
N VAL A 118 -5.61 4.63 -2.44
CA VAL A 118 -4.98 5.57 -3.38
C VAL A 118 -5.31 7.03 -3.01
N LYS A 119 -4.37 7.94 -3.31
CA LYS A 119 -4.56 9.40 -3.17
C LYS A 119 -5.86 9.92 -3.79
N GLY A 120 -6.30 9.33 -4.89
CA GLY A 120 -7.55 9.67 -5.58
C GLY A 120 -8.80 9.58 -4.72
N LEU A 121 -8.80 8.77 -3.65
CA LEU A 121 -9.90 8.66 -2.69
C LEU A 121 -10.32 10.03 -2.13
N LEU A 122 -9.34 10.90 -1.81
CA LEU A 122 -9.58 12.25 -1.27
C LEU A 122 -10.36 13.16 -2.24
N SER A 123 -10.24 12.92 -3.54
CA SER A 123 -10.85 13.73 -4.60
C SER A 123 -12.06 13.06 -5.27
N SER A 124 -12.30 11.78 -4.98
CA SER A 124 -13.32 10.99 -5.67
C SER A 124 -14.72 11.54 -5.41
N ASN A 125 -15.53 11.63 -6.46
CA ASN A 125 -16.86 12.25 -6.44
C ASN A 125 -16.89 13.66 -5.83
N GLY A 126 -15.83 14.44 -6.02
CA GLY A 126 -15.70 15.78 -5.42
C GLY A 126 -15.44 15.74 -3.92
N GLY A 127 -14.78 14.68 -3.44
CA GLY A 127 -14.49 14.44 -2.01
C GLY A 127 -15.63 13.75 -1.24
N ARG A 128 -16.80 13.56 -1.87
CA ARG A 128 -17.97 12.92 -1.22
C ARG A 128 -17.71 11.49 -0.76
N ASP A 129 -16.89 10.75 -1.49
CA ASP A 129 -16.54 9.37 -1.09
C ASP A 129 -15.75 9.39 0.23
N PHE A 130 -14.71 10.22 0.33
CA PHE A 130 -13.94 10.31 1.58
C PHE A 130 -14.80 10.80 2.75
N VAL A 131 -15.69 11.77 2.53
CA VAL A 131 -16.69 12.18 3.54
C VAL A 131 -17.61 11.03 3.94
N GLY A 132 -18.00 10.17 3.00
CA GLY A 132 -18.77 8.96 3.27
C GLY A 132 -18.04 7.98 4.19
N ILE A 133 -16.75 7.74 3.95
CA ILE A 133 -15.89 6.93 4.84
C ILE A 133 -15.85 7.52 6.24
N LEU A 134 -15.59 8.82 6.36
CA LEU A 134 -15.54 9.48 7.67
C LEU A 134 -16.87 9.38 8.41
N ARG A 135 -18.00 9.52 7.72
CA ARG A 135 -19.34 9.37 8.31
C ARG A 135 -19.60 7.94 8.80
N GLU A 136 -19.23 6.94 8.01
CA GLU A 136 -19.41 5.53 8.39
C GLU A 136 -18.60 5.21 9.65
N ILE A 137 -17.33 5.61 9.70
CA ILE A 137 -16.47 5.41 10.87
C ILE A 137 -17.00 6.18 12.08
N ALA A 138 -17.39 7.45 11.89
CA ALA A 138 -17.96 8.28 12.95
C ALA A 138 -19.27 7.72 13.50
N SER A 139 -20.06 7.01 12.67
CA SER A 139 -21.30 6.35 13.12
C SER A 139 -21.07 5.22 14.12
N ILE A 140 -19.85 4.65 14.16
CA ILE A 140 -19.46 3.68 15.19
C ILE A 140 -19.24 4.42 16.53
N GLY A 141 -18.72 5.65 16.49
CA GLY A 141 -18.66 6.57 17.63
C GLY A 141 -17.63 6.25 18.70
N ILE A 142 -16.79 5.24 18.50
CA ILE A 142 -15.83 4.75 19.50
C ILE A 142 -14.36 4.90 19.08
N TYR A 143 -14.07 5.54 17.95
CA TYR A 143 -12.70 5.63 17.41
C TYR A 143 -12.20 7.06 17.30
N GLU A 144 -11.01 7.29 17.83
CA GLU A 144 -10.19 8.47 17.53
C GLU A 144 -9.39 8.18 16.27
N CYS A 145 -9.48 9.08 15.27
CA CYS A 145 -8.98 8.80 13.93
C CYS A 145 -7.87 9.77 13.52
N GLU A 146 -6.85 9.24 12.85
CA GLU A 146 -5.79 10.01 12.21
C GLU A 146 -5.51 9.46 10.80
N TRP A 147 -5.12 10.32 9.87
CA TRP A 147 -4.74 9.91 8.52
C TRP A 147 -3.70 10.84 7.91
N GLU A 148 -2.88 10.29 7.03
CA GLU A 148 -1.85 11.04 6.31
C GLU A 148 -1.73 10.54 4.86
N LEU A 149 -1.46 11.48 3.94
CA LEU A 149 -1.05 11.16 2.58
C LEU A 149 0.47 10.92 2.54
N ILE A 150 0.87 9.67 2.44
CA ILE A 150 2.28 9.27 2.49
C ILE A 150 2.77 8.92 1.08
N ASN A 151 3.99 9.36 0.78
CA ASN A 151 4.66 9.00 -0.46
C ASN A 151 5.76 7.97 -0.20
N SER A 152 5.67 6.77 -0.80
CA SER A 152 6.67 5.71 -0.62
C SER A 152 8.10 6.13 -0.99
N LYS A 153 8.28 7.21 -1.77
CA LYS A 153 9.60 7.77 -2.17
C LYS A 153 10.50 8.08 -0.98
N TRP A 154 9.86 8.31 0.14
CA TRP A 154 10.42 8.57 1.44
C TRP A 154 11.19 7.39 2.05
N PHE A 155 10.84 6.16 1.65
CA PHE A 155 11.39 4.92 2.20
C PHE A 155 12.06 4.03 1.14
N VAL A 156 11.55 4.09 -0.09
CA VAL A 156 11.99 3.31 -1.26
C VAL A 156 11.98 4.22 -2.48
N PRO A 157 12.77 4.00 -3.54
CA PRO A 157 12.84 4.91 -4.69
C PRO A 157 11.63 4.77 -5.64
N GLN A 158 10.42 4.95 -5.10
CA GLN A 158 9.15 4.84 -5.82
C GLN A 158 8.21 6.00 -5.46
N ASN A 159 7.81 6.81 -6.44
CA ASN A 159 6.78 7.82 -6.28
C ASN A 159 5.40 7.16 -6.25
N ARG A 160 4.93 6.83 -5.06
CA ARG A 160 3.62 6.20 -4.80
C ARG A 160 2.97 6.89 -3.62
N GLU A 161 2.01 7.76 -3.91
CA GLU A 161 1.22 8.45 -2.88
C GLU A 161 -0.01 7.64 -2.51
N ARG A 162 -0.18 7.34 -1.22
CA ARG A 162 -1.30 6.60 -0.64
C ARG A 162 -1.78 7.26 0.64
N ILE A 163 -3.08 7.25 0.85
CA ILE A 163 -3.67 7.63 2.13
C ILE A 163 -3.59 6.42 3.06
N PHE A 164 -3.02 6.63 4.24
CA PHE A 164 -3.10 5.70 5.35
C PHE A 164 -4.01 6.31 6.41
N PHE A 165 -4.90 5.49 6.95
CA PHE A 165 -5.86 5.90 7.97
C PHE A 165 -5.79 4.93 9.13
N ILE A 166 -5.83 5.45 10.35
CA ILE A 166 -5.78 4.68 11.59
C ILE A 166 -6.95 5.10 12.46
N GLY A 167 -7.70 4.11 12.96
CA GLY A 167 -8.69 4.30 14.01
C GLY A 167 -8.22 3.64 15.30
N HIS A 168 -8.11 4.42 16.37
CA HIS A 168 -7.75 3.99 17.72
C HIS A 168 -9.00 3.90 18.57
N PHE A 169 -9.21 2.79 19.26
CA PHE A 169 -10.34 2.66 20.18
C PHE A 169 -10.23 3.73 21.28
N GLY A 170 -11.22 4.62 21.35
CA GLY A 170 -11.22 5.81 22.20
C GLY A 170 -11.31 5.51 23.70
N GLY A 171 -11.04 6.54 24.51
CA GLY A 171 -11.08 6.44 25.97
C GLY A 171 -9.81 5.84 26.60
N LYS A 172 -8.78 5.57 25.80
CA LYS A 172 -7.42 5.23 26.25
C LYS A 172 -6.43 6.09 25.49
N SER A 173 -5.31 6.46 26.14
CA SER A 173 -4.21 7.11 25.45
C SER A 173 -3.63 6.16 24.40
N SER A 174 -3.65 6.58 23.13
CA SER A 174 -2.96 5.94 22.03
C SER A 174 -1.75 6.76 21.61
N PRO A 175 -0.68 6.13 21.09
CA PRO A 175 0.43 6.86 20.52
C PRO A 175 -0.02 7.59 19.26
N GLN A 176 0.47 8.82 19.10
CA GLN A 176 0.29 9.58 17.87
C GLN A 176 1.18 8.97 16.78
N VAL A 177 0.58 8.46 15.70
CA VAL A 177 1.35 7.88 14.59
C VAL A 177 1.74 8.94 13.59
N PHE A 178 0.80 9.80 13.19
CA PHE A 178 1.02 10.83 12.19
C PHE A 178 1.34 12.20 12.82
N PRO A 179 2.23 13.00 12.22
CA PRO A 179 2.90 12.77 10.93
C PRO A 179 4.06 11.77 11.03
N LEU A 180 4.25 10.95 10.00
CA LEU A 180 5.42 10.08 9.89
C LEU A 180 6.69 10.94 9.69
N LYS A 181 7.61 10.90 10.66
CA LYS A 181 8.93 11.54 10.55
C LYS A 181 9.96 10.54 10.04
N ILE A 182 10.84 10.99 9.15
CA ILE A 182 11.88 10.15 8.53
C ILE A 182 13.23 10.78 8.82
N GLY A 183 13.95 10.18 9.77
CA GLY A 183 15.09 10.81 10.43
C GLY A 183 14.65 11.85 11.47
N HIS A 184 15.60 12.32 12.29
CA HIS A 184 15.38 13.28 13.38
C HIS A 184 14.87 14.67 12.94
N GLU A 185 14.63 14.90 11.66
CA GLU A 185 14.14 16.18 11.16
C GLU A 185 12.69 16.02 10.71
N THR A 186 11.80 16.70 11.44
CA THR A 186 10.46 17.04 10.98
C THR A 186 10.59 17.60 9.56
N TYR A 187 9.79 17.09 8.62
CA TYR A 187 9.72 17.62 7.27
C TYR A 187 9.06 19.02 7.34
N SER A 188 9.84 20.03 7.74
CA SER A 188 9.46 21.44 7.62
C SER A 188 9.94 21.93 6.25
N GLU A 189 9.12 22.74 5.58
CA GLU A 189 9.43 23.29 4.26
C GLU A 189 10.75 24.08 4.20
N ASP A 190 11.28 24.48 5.36
CA ASP A 190 12.53 25.23 5.53
C ASP A 190 13.82 24.43 5.28
N ASN A 191 13.79 23.09 5.31
CA ASN A 191 15.01 22.27 5.14
C ASN A 191 15.49 22.11 3.69
N ARG A 192 15.04 22.96 2.75
CA ARG A 192 15.50 22.96 1.36
C ARG A 192 16.99 23.27 1.20
N GLN A 193 17.55 24.16 2.01
CA GLN A 193 18.87 24.73 1.75
C GLN A 193 20.05 23.89 2.24
N LYS A 194 19.90 23.08 3.30
CA LYS A 194 21.03 22.32 3.86
C LYS A 194 21.30 20.98 3.17
N ARG A 195 20.31 20.39 2.51
CA ARG A 195 20.49 19.13 1.73
C ARG A 195 21.01 19.35 0.31
N GLN A 196 21.01 20.60 -0.17
CA GLN A 196 21.41 20.96 -1.54
C GLN A 196 22.89 20.62 -1.83
N ASN A 197 23.76 20.60 -0.81
CA ASN A 197 25.19 20.33 -0.99
C ASN A 197 25.61 18.86 -0.83
N ARG A 198 24.67 17.92 -0.65
CA ARG A 198 24.96 16.46 -0.66
C ARG A 198 24.20 15.68 -1.73
N LEU A 199 23.37 16.37 -2.52
CA LEU A 199 22.57 15.81 -3.62
C LEU A 199 23.11 16.33 -4.96
N GLU A 200 24.37 16.06 -5.27
CA GLU A 200 24.91 16.20 -6.63
C GLU A 200 24.43 15.08 -7.57
N THR A 201 23.18 14.62 -7.43
CA THR A 201 22.59 13.67 -8.36
C THR A 201 21.14 14.04 -8.64
N ALA A 202 21.01 14.87 -9.69
CA ALA A 202 19.87 15.01 -10.58
C ALA A 202 18.51 15.35 -9.93
N TYR A 203 18.34 16.62 -9.55
CA TYR A 203 17.06 17.30 -9.74
C TYR A 203 16.93 17.69 -11.21
N SER A 204 15.96 17.12 -11.93
CA SER A 204 15.49 17.68 -13.21
C SER A 204 14.04 18.11 -13.06
N MET A 205 13.81 19.42 -13.14
CA MET A 205 12.49 20.04 -13.18
C MET A 205 11.92 19.92 -14.59
N CYS A 206 10.63 19.60 -14.70
CA CYS A 206 9.91 19.61 -15.97
C CYS A 206 9.87 21.02 -16.56
N ILE A 207 10.55 21.22 -17.70
CA ILE A 207 10.43 22.41 -18.55
C ILE A 207 9.09 22.34 -19.31
N ARG A 208 8.26 23.39 -19.20
CA ARG A 208 7.16 23.67 -20.14
C ARG A 208 7.73 24.37 -21.38
N GLY A 209 7.22 23.99 -22.55
CA GLY A 209 7.80 24.29 -23.86
C GLY A 209 7.92 25.77 -24.24
N GLY A 210 8.98 26.05 -25.00
CA GLY A 210 9.21 27.30 -25.72
C GLY A 210 10.70 27.67 -25.81
N ALA A 211 11.22 27.74 -27.03
CA ALA A 211 12.52 28.30 -27.44
C ALA A 211 13.82 27.46 -27.30
N LYS A 212 14.80 27.86 -28.12
CA LYS A 212 15.88 27.11 -28.81
C LYS A 212 17.09 26.66 -27.95
N GLN A 213 17.67 25.51 -28.36
CA GLN A 213 19.03 24.96 -28.13
C GLN A 213 19.43 24.70 -26.65
N ARG A 214 20.09 23.61 -26.25
CA ARG A 214 21.30 22.90 -26.76
C ARG A 214 21.20 21.40 -26.42
N TYR A 215 21.82 20.55 -27.24
CA TYR A 215 21.95 19.11 -27.01
C TYR A 215 22.90 18.82 -25.84
N ASP A 216 22.43 18.05 -24.86
CA ASP A 216 23.26 17.26 -23.95
C ASP A 216 22.63 15.85 -23.79
N SER A 217 23.49 14.87 -23.60
CA SER A 217 23.36 13.45 -23.96
C SER A 217 22.39 12.58 -23.12
N GLU A 218 21.42 13.16 -22.43
CA GLU A 218 20.36 12.43 -21.68
C GLU A 218 18.95 12.87 -22.07
N THR A 219 18.71 13.10 -23.36
CA THR A 219 17.40 13.53 -23.87
C THR A 219 16.36 12.42 -23.72
N LEU A 220 15.45 12.59 -22.75
CA LEU A 220 14.20 11.84 -22.61
C LEU A 220 13.33 12.02 -23.85
N ILE A 221 13.19 10.97 -24.65
CA ILE A 221 12.22 10.95 -25.74
C ILE A 221 10.87 10.51 -25.16
N GLN A 222 10.00 11.48 -24.90
CA GLN A 222 8.57 11.24 -24.71
C GLN A 222 7.91 11.07 -26.08
N TYR A 223 7.62 9.83 -26.49
CA TYR A 223 6.66 9.60 -27.56
C TYR A 223 5.28 9.47 -26.95
N GLY A 224 4.41 10.48 -27.15
CA GLY A 224 2.97 10.44 -26.93
C GLY A 224 2.43 10.65 -25.49
N ALA A 225 1.11 10.83 -25.42
CA ALA A 225 0.39 11.38 -24.26
C ALA A 225 -0.20 10.34 -23.28
N SER A 226 0.00 9.04 -23.49
CA SER A 226 -0.55 7.99 -22.61
C SER A 226 0.35 7.70 -21.40
N GLN A 227 -0.24 7.22 -20.29
CA GLN A 227 0.51 6.80 -19.09
C GLN A 227 1.57 5.72 -19.41
N ASP A 228 1.40 4.98 -20.50
CA ASP A 228 2.17 3.79 -20.86
C ASP A 228 3.54 4.11 -21.48
N MET A 229 3.80 5.40 -21.75
CA MET A 229 4.99 5.88 -22.47
C MET A 229 5.91 6.74 -21.60
N ARG A 230 5.72 6.74 -20.29
CA ARG A 230 6.63 7.42 -19.35
C ARG A 230 7.84 6.54 -19.02
N LEU A 231 9.04 7.13 -19.11
CA LEU A 231 10.32 6.49 -18.82
C LEU A 231 10.94 7.07 -17.55
N SER A 232 11.61 6.24 -16.76
CA SER A 232 12.40 6.67 -15.61
C SER A 232 13.90 6.38 -15.84
N PRO A 233 14.82 7.26 -15.43
CA PRO A 233 16.25 6.99 -15.50
C PRO A 233 16.63 5.91 -14.47
N ILE A 234 17.69 5.15 -14.76
CA ILE A 234 18.13 4.02 -13.90
C ILE A 234 18.53 4.46 -12.48
N ASN A 235 19.02 5.70 -12.33
CA ASN A 235 19.41 6.28 -11.03
C ASN A 235 18.33 7.19 -10.41
N GLY A 236 17.10 7.20 -10.95
CA GLY A 236 16.02 8.07 -10.48
C GLY A 236 14.93 7.37 -9.67
N VAL A 237 13.87 8.13 -9.34
CA VAL A 237 12.68 7.63 -8.65
C VAL A 237 11.72 6.98 -9.66
N SER A 238 11.33 5.73 -9.40
CA SER A 238 10.37 4.98 -10.24
C SER A 238 8.93 5.47 -10.03
N GLN A 239 8.06 5.26 -11.02
CA GLN A 239 6.62 5.52 -10.87
C GLN A 239 5.93 4.43 -10.04
N ALA A 240 4.74 4.75 -9.52
CA ALA A 240 3.90 3.77 -8.84
C ALA A 240 3.61 2.56 -9.74
N LEU A 241 3.74 1.36 -9.16
CA LEU A 241 3.32 0.11 -9.81
C LEU A 241 1.80 0.05 -9.94
N ASN A 242 1.32 -0.43 -11.08
CA ASN A 242 -0.10 -0.64 -11.37
C ASN A 242 -0.40 -2.13 -11.54
N ALA A 243 -1.63 -2.54 -11.25
CA ALA A 243 -2.05 -3.95 -11.36
C ALA A 243 -2.29 -4.43 -12.81
N GLY A 244 -2.39 -3.51 -13.77
CA GLY A 244 -2.61 -3.82 -15.19
C GLY A 244 -1.31 -4.22 -15.91
N HIS A 245 -1.38 -5.20 -16.81
CA HIS A 245 -0.19 -5.76 -17.52
C HIS A 245 0.49 -4.78 -18.49
N TYR A 246 -0.23 -3.79 -19.00
CA TYR A 246 0.28 -2.87 -20.02
C TYR A 246 1.01 -1.64 -19.43
N ASN A 247 0.83 -1.36 -18.13
CA ASN A 247 1.24 -0.08 -17.51
C ASN A 247 2.36 -0.24 -16.48
N GLN A 248 3.27 -1.20 -16.71
CA GLN A 248 4.42 -1.41 -15.84
C GLN A 248 5.51 -0.36 -16.11
N PRO A 249 6.20 0.15 -15.06
CA PRO A 249 7.28 1.12 -15.24
C PRO A 249 8.40 0.60 -16.13
N LYS A 250 8.93 1.50 -16.97
CA LYS A 250 10.02 1.24 -17.91
C LYS A 250 11.24 2.07 -17.53
N ILE A 251 12.43 1.48 -17.66
CA ILE A 251 13.71 2.13 -17.40
C ILE A 251 14.61 2.12 -18.64
N ILE A 252 15.50 3.10 -18.72
CA ILE A 252 16.54 3.20 -19.76
C ILE A 252 17.86 2.70 -19.19
N GLN A 253 18.48 1.69 -19.82
CA GLN A 253 19.77 1.13 -19.44
C GLN A 253 20.71 1.10 -20.64
N LYS A 254 21.80 1.90 -20.62
CA LYS A 254 22.88 1.88 -21.63
C LYS A 254 22.37 1.80 -23.07
N THR A 255 21.31 2.57 -23.41
CA THR A 255 20.55 2.63 -24.70
C THR A 255 19.34 1.69 -24.89
N ARG A 256 19.02 0.79 -23.96
CA ARG A 256 17.84 -0.10 -24.06
C ARG A 256 16.71 0.30 -23.11
N ILE A 257 15.49 0.38 -23.63
CA ILE A 257 14.27 0.53 -22.83
C ILE A 257 13.78 -0.87 -22.45
N ARG A 258 13.62 -1.13 -21.15
CA ARG A 258 13.01 -2.38 -20.67
C ARG A 258 12.02 -2.13 -19.54
N ARG A 259 11.12 -3.08 -19.31
CA ARG A 259 10.27 -3.11 -18.11
C ARG A 259 11.13 -3.46 -16.90
N LEU A 260 10.72 -2.97 -15.73
CA LEU A 260 11.19 -3.51 -14.47
C LEU A 260 10.82 -4.99 -14.38
N THR A 261 11.74 -5.81 -13.89
CA THR A 261 11.50 -7.23 -13.58
C THR A 261 10.65 -7.36 -12.32
N PRO A 262 9.98 -8.50 -12.09
CA PRO A 262 9.19 -8.67 -10.86
C PRO A 262 10.05 -8.57 -9.60
N MET A 263 11.33 -8.99 -9.65
CA MET A 263 12.26 -8.86 -8.51
C MET A 263 12.63 -7.40 -8.21
N GLU A 264 12.75 -6.56 -9.24
CA GLU A 264 12.92 -5.11 -9.02
C GLU A 264 11.65 -4.50 -8.42
N CYS A 265 10.47 -4.95 -8.85
CA CYS A 265 9.19 -4.53 -8.30
C CYS A 265 8.99 -4.97 -6.84
N GLU A 266 9.43 -6.18 -6.46
CA GLU A 266 9.44 -6.67 -5.06
C GLU A 266 10.22 -5.71 -4.16
N LYS A 267 11.45 -5.36 -4.58
CA LYS A 267 12.30 -4.40 -3.85
C LYS A 267 11.67 -3.02 -3.75
N LEU A 268 11.04 -2.53 -4.83
CA LEU A 268 10.36 -1.23 -4.82
C LEU A 268 9.13 -1.19 -3.90
N GLN A 269 8.56 -2.34 -3.54
CA GLN A 269 7.48 -2.44 -2.56
C GLN A 269 7.96 -2.80 -1.16
N GLY A 270 9.28 -2.99 -0.97
CA GLY A 270 9.88 -3.33 0.32
C GLY A 270 9.84 -4.84 0.66
N PHE A 271 9.51 -5.70 -0.29
CA PHE A 271 9.57 -7.15 -0.09
C PHE A 271 10.99 -7.70 -0.33
N PRO A 272 11.33 -8.83 0.32
CA PRO A 272 12.52 -9.62 -0.03
C PRO A 272 12.51 -10.05 -1.51
N ALA A 273 13.70 -10.27 -2.06
CA ALA A 273 13.82 -10.79 -3.41
C ALA A 273 13.20 -12.19 -3.52
N LYS A 274 12.54 -12.46 -4.65
CA LYS A 274 11.82 -13.70 -4.98
C LYS A 274 10.57 -13.94 -4.13
N TRP A 275 10.07 -12.93 -3.41
CA TRP A 275 8.85 -13.04 -2.61
C TRP A 275 7.69 -13.66 -3.41
N THR A 276 7.51 -13.23 -4.66
CA THR A 276 6.39 -13.65 -5.51
C THR A 276 6.76 -14.75 -6.51
N GLU A 277 7.97 -15.32 -6.45
CA GLU A 277 8.45 -16.26 -7.47
C GLU A 277 7.68 -17.59 -7.47
N LYS A 278 7.32 -18.08 -6.28
CA LYS A 278 6.61 -19.35 -6.09
C LYS A 278 5.61 -19.26 -4.94
N GLY A 279 4.41 -19.76 -5.16
CA GLY A 279 3.38 -19.97 -4.13
C GLY A 279 3.19 -21.45 -3.82
N ILE A 280 2.29 -21.76 -2.88
CA ILE A 280 1.88 -23.12 -2.53
C ILE A 280 0.47 -23.37 -3.07
N ASP A 281 0.29 -24.43 -3.86
CA ASP A 281 -1.04 -24.83 -4.32
C ASP A 281 -1.86 -25.53 -3.23
N LYS A 282 -3.13 -25.81 -3.53
CA LYS A 282 -4.05 -26.52 -2.61
C LYS A 282 -3.57 -27.90 -2.14
N ASN A 283 -2.59 -28.50 -2.84
CA ASN A 283 -2.03 -29.80 -2.51
C ASN A 283 -0.70 -29.67 -1.73
N GLY A 284 -0.30 -28.46 -1.33
CA GLY A 284 0.96 -28.21 -0.63
C GLY A 284 2.18 -28.17 -1.55
N THR A 285 2.00 -28.14 -2.87
CA THR A 285 3.12 -28.18 -3.83
C THR A 285 3.56 -26.77 -4.22
N GLU A 286 4.87 -26.53 -4.28
CA GLU A 286 5.41 -25.27 -4.78
C GLU A 286 5.14 -25.11 -6.27
N VAL A 287 4.45 -24.03 -6.63
CA VAL A 287 4.16 -23.68 -8.03
C VAL A 287 4.77 -22.34 -8.39
N LYS A 288 5.45 -22.29 -9.54
CA LYS A 288 6.00 -21.04 -10.08
C LYS A 288 4.86 -20.12 -10.51
N ILE A 289 4.92 -18.87 -10.08
CA ILE A 289 3.92 -17.86 -10.44
C ILE A 289 4.40 -17.11 -11.68
N SER A 290 3.50 -16.94 -12.65
CA SER A 290 3.80 -16.19 -13.87
C SER A 290 4.06 -14.71 -13.58
N ASP A 291 4.99 -14.09 -14.31
CA ASP A 291 5.32 -12.67 -14.14
C ASP A 291 4.08 -11.76 -14.23
N THR A 292 3.16 -12.11 -15.12
CA THR A 292 1.81 -11.53 -15.25
C THR A 292 1.08 -11.43 -13.91
N GLN A 293 1.02 -12.51 -13.13
CA GLN A 293 0.39 -12.50 -11.81
C GLN A 293 1.25 -11.78 -10.77
N ARG A 294 2.58 -11.93 -10.83
CA ARG A 294 3.52 -11.25 -9.94
C ARG A 294 3.37 -9.73 -10.02
N TYR A 295 3.33 -9.15 -11.21
CA TYR A 295 3.10 -7.71 -11.39
C TYR A 295 1.74 -7.27 -10.87
N LYS A 296 0.67 -8.05 -11.10
CA LYS A 296 -0.67 -7.74 -10.58
C LYS A 296 -0.65 -7.64 -9.06
N MET A 297 -0.10 -8.64 -8.39
CA MET A 297 -0.03 -8.69 -6.92
C MET A 297 0.86 -7.58 -6.37
N LEU A 298 2.02 -7.33 -6.97
CA LEU A 298 2.94 -6.26 -6.54
C LEU A 298 2.37 -4.86 -6.78
N GLY A 299 1.57 -4.64 -7.83
CA GLY A 299 0.89 -3.36 -8.06
C GLY A 299 -0.17 -3.05 -7.00
N ASN A 300 -0.87 -4.09 -6.54
CA ASN A 300 -1.89 -4.01 -5.49
C ASN A 300 -1.31 -3.97 -4.06
N ALA A 301 -0.10 -4.47 -3.85
CA ALA A 301 0.51 -4.50 -2.53
C ALA A 301 0.77 -3.10 -1.97
N VAL A 302 0.63 -2.98 -0.65
CA VAL A 302 1.10 -1.84 0.15
C VAL A 302 2.63 -1.87 0.25
N THR A 303 3.25 -0.69 0.37
CA THR A 303 4.71 -0.60 0.61
C THR A 303 5.03 -0.98 2.05
N THR A 304 5.74 -2.09 2.25
CA THR A 304 5.96 -2.69 3.58
C THR A 304 6.77 -1.80 4.51
N ASN A 305 7.71 -0.99 3.99
CA ASN A 305 8.48 -0.03 4.79
C ASN A 305 7.61 1.05 5.45
N VAL A 306 6.55 1.50 4.77
CA VAL A 306 5.61 2.48 5.35
C VAL A 306 4.83 1.84 6.49
N VAL A 307 4.33 0.61 6.27
CA VAL A 307 3.62 -0.15 7.30
C VAL A 307 4.53 -0.44 8.50
N LYS A 308 5.81 -0.76 8.27
CA LYS A 308 6.79 -0.96 9.32
C LYS A 308 6.94 0.29 10.19
N GLU A 309 7.04 1.48 9.59
CA GLU A 309 7.18 2.72 10.37
C GLU A 309 5.89 3.05 11.13
N ILE A 310 4.71 2.86 10.53
CA ILE A 310 3.42 2.95 11.23
C ILE A 310 3.40 2.00 12.43
N GLY A 311 3.79 0.74 12.23
CA GLY A 311 3.86 -0.25 13.29
C GLY A 311 4.82 0.16 14.41
N ARG A 312 5.99 0.73 14.08
CA ARG A 312 6.97 1.19 15.06
C ARG A 312 6.39 2.28 15.96
N ARG A 313 5.67 3.24 15.37
CA ARG A 313 4.98 4.32 16.10
C ARG A 313 3.86 3.81 17.01
N LEU A 314 3.13 2.79 16.55
CA LEU A 314 2.08 2.16 17.37
C LEU A 314 2.60 1.42 18.60
N MET A 315 3.91 1.14 18.66
CA MET A 315 4.55 0.50 19.81
C MET A 315 5.21 1.47 20.80
N GLU A 316 5.41 2.74 20.40
CA GLU A 316 5.96 3.79 21.27
C GLU A 316 5.01 4.04 22.46
#